data_AF-A0A1J5D2P5-F1
#
_entry.id   AF-A0A1J5D2P5-F1
#
_cell.length_a   1.000
_cell.length_b   1.000
_cell.length_c   1.000
_cell.angle_alpha   90.00
_cell.angle_beta   90.00
_cell.angle_gamma   90.00
#
_symmetry.space_group_name_H-M   'P 1'
#
loop_
_entity.id
_entity.type
_entity.pdbx_description
1 polymer ?
#
loop_
_entity_poly.entity_id
_entity_poly.type
_entity_poly.pdbx_seq_one_letter_code
_entity_poly.pdbx_strand_id
1 'polypeptide(L)'
;MLRLFEELGFKPKRCTWEITLACNLRCGHCGSRAGKPREDELTTAEALQVVADLVSLGCQQVTLAGGEPTLRKDWPELVRAFKRGGVPSPSSPTA
;
A
#
# COMPACT_ATOMS: atom_id res chain seq x y z
N MET A 1 -6.81 0.26 -17.08
CA MET A 1 -6.48 -0.90 -16.24
C MET A 1 -7.56 -1.16 -15.18
N LEU A 2 -7.95 -0.17 -14.36
CA LEU A 2 -9.01 -0.34 -13.35
C LEU A 2 -10.39 -0.70 -13.94
N ARG A 3 -10.81 -0.04 -15.05
CA ARG A 3 -12.03 -0.42 -15.80
C ARG A 3 -12.05 -1.87 -16.27
N LEU A 4 -10.89 -2.40 -16.67
CA LEU A 4 -10.78 -3.79 -17.11
C LEU A 4 -11.06 -4.76 -15.95
N PHE A 5 -10.64 -4.42 -14.73
CA PHE A 5 -10.95 -5.23 -13.55
C PHE A 5 -12.41 -5.13 -13.13
N GLU A 6 -13.02 -3.95 -13.26
CA GLU A 6 -14.46 -3.76 -13.02
C GLU A 6 -15.31 -4.57 -14.02
N GLU A 7 -14.98 -4.51 -15.31
CA GLU A 7 -15.66 -5.28 -16.37
C GLU A 7 -15.53 -6.79 -16.18
N LEU A 8 -14.39 -7.25 -15.64
CA LEU A 8 -14.14 -8.66 -15.34
C LEU A 8 -14.70 -9.11 -13.97
N GLY A 9 -15.29 -8.20 -13.18
CA GLY A 9 -15.74 -8.48 -11.82
C GLY A 9 -14.61 -8.89 -10.87
N PHE A 10 -13.36 -8.52 -11.20
CA PHE A 10 -12.18 -8.90 -10.44
C PHE A 10 -12.05 -8.07 -9.16
N LYS A 11 -12.04 -8.74 -8.01
CA LYS A 11 -11.84 -8.13 -6.70
C LYS A 11 -10.52 -8.63 -6.10
N PRO A 12 -9.47 -7.80 -6.02
CA PRO A 12 -8.19 -8.24 -5.49
C PRO A 12 -8.32 -8.56 -4.00
N LYS A 13 -8.18 -9.83 -3.62
CA LYS A 13 -8.25 -10.22 -2.20
C LYS A 13 -7.12 -9.60 -1.37
N ARG A 14 -5.92 -9.46 -1.95
CA ARG A 14 -4.73 -8.97 -1.27
C ARG A 14 -3.92 -8.07 -2.18
N CYS A 15 -3.41 -6.98 -1.63
CA CYS A 15 -2.45 -6.08 -2.27
C CYS A 15 -1.23 -5.92 -1.36
N THR A 16 -0.04 -6.19 -1.87
CA THR A 16 1.22 -5.81 -1.20
C THR A 16 1.77 -4.60 -1.94
N TRP A 17 1.82 -3.46 -1.26
CA TRP A 17 2.17 -2.19 -1.89
C TRP A 17 3.46 -1.63 -1.30
N GLU A 18 4.51 -1.55 -2.13
CA GLU A 18 5.74 -0.83 -1.79
C GLU A 18 5.50 0.69 -1.78
N ILE A 19 5.35 1.30 -0.60
CA ILE A 19 5.05 2.74 -0.49
C ILE A 19 6.29 3.64 -0.51
N THR A 20 7.46 3.05 -0.31
CA THR A 20 8.77 3.71 -0.41
C THR A 20 9.87 2.67 -0.62
N LEU A 21 10.96 3.04 -1.30
CA LEU A 21 12.18 2.24 -1.36
C LEU A 21 13.19 2.63 -0.26
N ALA A 22 12.90 3.70 0.50
CA ALA A 22 13.74 4.11 1.61
C ALA A 22 13.88 2.99 2.64
N CYS A 23 15.11 2.67 3.04
CA CYS A 23 15.39 1.66 4.06
C CYS A 23 16.63 2.03 4.88
N ASN A 24 16.55 1.83 6.19
CA ASN A 24 17.62 2.04 7.16
C ASN A 24 18.55 0.82 7.29
N LEU A 25 18.27 -0.28 6.58
CA LEU A 25 19.10 -1.50 6.52
C LEU A 25 19.66 -1.74 5.11
N ARG A 26 20.62 -2.69 5.01
CA ARG A 26 21.28 -3.12 3.76
C ARG A 26 21.43 -4.64 3.73
N CYS A 27 20.32 -5.36 3.84
CA CYS A 27 20.33 -6.82 3.94
C CYS A 27 20.85 -7.47 2.65
N GLY A 28 21.80 -8.41 2.76
CA GLY A 28 22.40 -9.09 1.59
C GLY A 28 21.43 -9.95 0.78
N HIS A 29 20.26 -10.28 1.35
CA HIS A 29 19.19 -11.03 0.69
C HIS A 29 18.01 -10.14 0.25
N CYS A 30 18.17 -8.80 0.25
CA CYS A 30 17.09 -7.89 -0.12
C CYS A 30 16.82 -7.92 -1.63
N GLY A 31 15.68 -8.49 -2.03
CA GLY A 31 15.27 -8.57 -3.44
C GLY A 31 15.10 -7.20 -4.09
N SER A 32 14.52 -6.23 -3.37
CA SER A 32 14.31 -4.85 -3.87
C SER A 32 15.58 -3.99 -3.83
N ARG A 33 16.68 -4.47 -3.23
CA ARG A 33 17.91 -3.70 -2.96
C ARG A 33 17.60 -2.31 -2.35
N ALA A 34 16.71 -2.30 -1.36
CA ALA A 34 16.17 -1.09 -0.78
C ALA A 34 17.26 -0.22 -0.14
N GLY A 35 17.03 1.10 -0.13
CA GLY A 35 18.02 2.04 0.37
C GLY A 35 17.56 3.49 0.36
N LYS A 36 17.81 4.21 -0.73
CA LYS A 36 17.28 5.57 -0.91
C LYS A 36 15.84 5.48 -1.46
N PRO A 37 14.98 6.48 -1.16
CA PRO A 37 13.68 6.57 -1.84
C PRO A 37 13.87 6.67 -3.35
N ARG A 38 12.88 6.23 -4.12
CA ARG A 38 12.85 6.47 -5.57
C ARG A 38 12.63 7.97 -5.81
N GLU A 39 13.12 8.49 -6.94
CA GLU A 39 12.97 9.92 -7.28
C GLU A 39 11.50 10.27 -7.58
N ASP A 40 10.73 9.29 -8.02
CA ASP A 40 9.35 9.37 -8.48
C ASP A 40 8.36 8.65 -7.53
N GLU A 41 8.66 8.61 -6.23
CA GLU A 41 7.68 8.10 -5.26
C GLU A 41 6.41 8.96 -5.25
N LEU A 42 5.26 8.30 -5.15
CA LEU A 42 3.97 8.98 -5.09
C LEU A 42 3.94 10.00 -3.95
N THR A 43 3.42 11.19 -4.25
CA THR A 43 3.05 12.18 -3.24
C THR A 43 1.97 11.63 -2.31
N THR A 44 1.74 12.29 -1.17
CA THR A 44 0.66 11.90 -0.25
C THR A 44 -0.70 11.93 -0.93
N ALA A 45 -0.98 12.94 -1.77
CA ALA A 45 -2.24 13.04 -2.49
C ALA A 45 -2.44 11.88 -3.47
N GLU A 46 -1.42 11.53 -4.25
CA GLU A 46 -1.48 10.40 -5.18
C GLU A 46 -1.60 9.07 -4.43
N ALA A 47 -0.86 8.90 -3.33
CA ALA A 47 -0.97 7.71 -2.49
C ALA A 47 -2.38 7.55 -1.91
N LEU A 48 -3.02 8.63 -1.45
CA LEU A 48 -4.41 8.61 -1.00
C LEU A 48 -5.40 8.29 -2.13
N GLN A 49 -5.12 8.71 -3.36
CA GLN A 49 -5.92 8.30 -4.52
C GLN A 49 -5.83 6.79 -4.75
N VAL A 50 -4.63 6.20 -4.64
CA VAL A 50 -4.45 4.74 -4.71
C VAL A 50 -5.22 4.03 -3.60
N VAL A 51 -5.25 4.59 -2.38
CA VAL A 51 -6.09 4.05 -1.29
C VAL A 51 -7.56 4.04 -1.70
N ALA A 52 -8.08 5.15 -2.23
CA ALA A 52 -9.47 5.27 -2.67
C ALA A 52 -9.80 4.26 -3.78
N ASP A 53 -8.90 4.09 -4.75
CA ASP A 53 -9.07 3.15 -5.86
C ASP A 53 -9.09 1.69 -5.35
N LEU A 54 -8.19 1.32 -4.44
CA LEU A 54 -8.16 -0.03 -3.85
C LEU A 54 -9.40 -0.33 -3.00
N VAL A 55 -9.92 0.67 -2.28
CA VAL A 55 -11.17 0.59 -1.53
C VAL A 55 -12.34 0.39 -2.49
N SER A 56 -12.41 1.19 -3.57
CA SER A 56 -13.47 1.10 -4.59
C SER A 56 -13.51 -0.26 -5.28
N LEU A 57 -12.34 -0.85 -5.54
CA LEU A 57 -12.20 -2.20 -6.10
C LEU A 57 -12.62 -3.32 -5.12
N GLY A 58 -12.90 -2.99 -3.86
CA GLY A 58 -13.25 -3.97 -2.83
C GLY A 58 -12.06 -4.82 -2.38
N CYS A 59 -10.86 -4.23 -2.32
CA CYS A 59 -9.69 -4.94 -1.83
C CYS A 59 -9.86 -5.32 -0.35
N GLN A 60 -9.66 -6.61 -0.02
CA GLN A 60 -9.95 -7.11 1.34
C GLN A 60 -8.79 -6.88 2.32
N GLN A 61 -7.56 -6.83 1.81
CA GLN A 61 -6.37 -6.69 2.64
C GLN A 61 -5.28 -5.93 1.87
N VAL A 62 -4.68 -4.94 2.53
CA VAL A 62 -3.51 -4.22 2.02
C VAL A 62 -2.37 -4.33 3.01
N THR A 63 -1.22 -4.77 2.53
CA THR A 63 0.05 -4.79 3.27
C THR A 63 0.92 -3.66 2.76
N LEU A 64 1.19 -2.67 3.61
CA LEU A 64 2.17 -1.63 3.33
C LEU A 64 3.57 -2.24 3.47
N ALA A 65 4.34 -2.19 2.39
CA ALA A 65 5.65 -2.79 2.24
C ALA A 65 6.62 -1.79 1.57
N GLY A 66 7.75 -2.28 1.06
CA GLY A 66 8.77 -1.48 0.39
C GLY A 66 10.15 -1.77 0.95
N GLY A 67 10.94 -0.71 1.12
CA GLY A 67 12.08 -0.74 2.03
C GLY A 67 11.61 -0.90 3.48
N GLU A 68 11.75 0.15 4.27
CA GLU A 68 11.15 0.22 5.60
C GLU A 68 9.93 1.17 5.55
N PRO A 69 8.69 0.66 5.54
CA PRO A 69 7.48 1.48 5.39
C PRO A 69 7.39 2.61 6.41
N THR A 70 7.90 2.40 7.63
CA THR A 70 7.82 3.41 8.70
C THR A 70 8.71 4.63 8.47
N LEU A 71 9.64 4.60 7.50
CA LEU A 71 10.44 5.77 7.11
C LEU A 71 9.67 6.78 6.27
N ARG A 72 8.54 6.39 5.66
CA ARG A 72 7.67 7.29 4.91
C ARG A 72 6.73 8.05 5.86
N LYS A 73 6.89 9.36 6.00
CA LYS A 73 6.26 10.17 7.06
C LYS A 73 4.72 10.08 7.14
N ASP A 74 4.06 9.93 5.99
CA ASP A 74 2.60 9.89 5.85
C ASP A 74 2.02 8.46 5.92
N TRP A 75 2.82 7.42 6.20
CA TRP A 75 2.32 6.06 6.35
C TRP A 75 1.12 5.92 7.32
N PRO A 76 1.05 6.64 8.47
CA PRO A 76 -0.11 6.51 9.38
C PRO A 76 -1.39 7.07 8.75
N GLU A 77 -1.26 8.07 7.88
CA GLU A 77 -2.39 8.67 7.16
C GLU A 77 -3.00 7.67 6.17
N LEU A 78 -2.15 6.95 5.43
CA LEU A 78 -2.59 5.88 4.53
C LEU A 78 -3.33 4.78 5.28
N VAL A 79 -2.81 4.34 6.43
CA VAL A 79 -3.48 3.32 7.27
C VAL A 79 -4.85 3.82 7.75
N ARG A 80 -4.95 5.08 8.20
CA ARG A 80 -6.25 5.66 8.60
C ARG A 80 -7.21 5.75 7.43
N ALA A 81 -6.73 6.07 6.22
CA ALA A 81 -7.55 6.12 5.02
C ALA A 81 -8.11 4.74 4.66
N PHE A 82 -7.29 3.68 4.69
CA PHE A 82 -7.77 2.30 4.50
C PHE A 82 -8.82 1.89 5.54
N LYS A 83 -8.58 2.20 6.83
CA LYS A 83 -9.54 1.92 7.90
C LYS A 83 -10.88 2.63 7.68
N ARG A 84 -10.86 3.91 7.28
CA ARG A 84 -12.08 4.66 6.96
C ARG A 84 -12.83 4.06 5.75
N GLY A 85 -12.09 3.51 4.79
CA GLY A 85 -12.64 2.81 3.62
C GLY A 85 -13.14 1.40 3.90
N GLY A 86 -13.08 0.91 5.15
CA GLY A 86 -13.57 -0.41 5.52
C GLY A 86 -12.61 -1.57 5.23
N VAL A 87 -11.35 -1.29 4.91
CA VAL A 87 -10.31 -2.32 4.76
C VAL A 87 -9.71 -2.62 6.15
N PRO A 88 -9.93 -3.82 6.72
CA PRO A 88 -9.49 -4.15 8.07
C PRO A 88 -7.96 -4.30 8.14
N SER A 89 -7.38 -3.87 9.27
CA SER A 89 -6.01 -4.24 9.60
C SER A 89 -5.94 -5.72 10.00
N PRO A 90 -4.90 -6.49 9.62
CA PRO A 90 -4.78 -7.91 9.98
C PRO A 90 -4.78 -8.17 11.50
N SER A 91 -4.54 -7.16 12.33
CA SER A 91 -4.58 -7.22 13.79
C SER A 91 -5.97 -6.93 14.40
N SER A 92 -7.02 -6.72 13.60
CA SER A 92 -8.37 -6.51 14.12
C SER A 92 -9.14 -7.83 14.08
N PRO A 93 -9.45 -8.45 15.23
CA PRO A 93 -10.22 -9.68 15.28
C PRO A 93 -11.71 -9.34 15.10
N THR A 94 -12.12 -9.04 13.87
CA THR A 94 -13.55 -8.98 13.52
C THR A 94 -13.71 -9.16 12.01
N ALA A 95 -13.88 -10.42 11.62
CA ALA A 95 -14.82 -10.81 10.58
C ALA A 95 -15.95 -11.57 11.27
#